data_AF-A0A5R9AD90-F1
#
_entry.id   AF-A0A5R9AD90-F1
#
_cell.length_a   1.000
_cell.length_b   1.000
_cell.length_c   1.000
_cell.angle_alpha   90.00
_cell.angle_beta   90.00
_cell.angle_gamma   90.00
#
_symmetry.space_group_name_H-M   'P 1'
#
loop_
_entity.id
_entity.type
_entity.pdbx_description
1 polymer ?
#
loop_
_entity_poly.entity_id
_entity_poly.type
_entity_poly.pdbx_seq_one_letter_code
_entity_poly.pdbx_strand_id
1 'polypeptide(L)'
;MTDNLTERTLSDLAFSLPGSSALFHDYKLDFCCAGQRSLGEAASEQGLDAQRIAAELQSLPPANDQTDWRLTSNDQLIDHILERYHKVHREQLPALIPLAERVEKTHAAHPQCPAGLTAHLKKMQEELEWHMCKEESVLFPWLRQGIPLTHVQGPIGVMRHEHDEHSQSLAALADLTDDLTVPADGCNSWRRLYSGLEELRRDLMQHIHLENNLLFLGANHPA
;
A
#
# COMPACT_ATOMS: atom_id res chain seq x y z
N MET A 1 -21.39 19.43 16.16
CA MET A 1 -21.60 18.00 15.90
C MET A 1 -20.22 17.38 15.84
N THR A 2 -19.87 16.51 16.77
CA THR A 2 -18.61 15.75 16.70
C THR A 2 -18.69 14.86 15.47
N ASP A 3 -17.79 15.06 14.52
CA ASP A 3 -17.66 14.22 13.33
C ASP A 3 -17.45 12.76 13.78
N ASN A 4 -18.37 11.86 13.42
CA ASN A 4 -18.31 10.48 13.86
C ASN A 4 -17.39 9.68 12.91
N LEU A 5 -16.10 9.65 13.23
CA LEU A 5 -15.10 9.00 12.39
C LEU A 5 -15.35 7.49 12.20
N THR A 6 -16.08 6.81 13.09
CA THR A 6 -16.31 5.36 12.96
C THR A 6 -17.24 5.02 11.79
N GLU A 7 -18.08 5.95 11.36
CA GLU A 7 -18.99 5.76 10.21
C GLU A 7 -18.33 6.15 8.87
N ARG A 8 -17.19 6.84 8.92
CA ARG A 8 -16.45 7.25 7.72
C ARG A 8 -15.67 6.06 7.16
N THR A 9 -15.52 6.02 5.84
CA THR A 9 -14.78 4.95 5.17
C THR A 9 -13.28 5.09 5.45
N LEU A 10 -12.56 3.96 5.47
CA LEU A 10 -11.10 3.96 5.61
C LEU A 10 -10.44 4.83 4.54
N SER A 11 -10.96 4.79 3.32
CA SER A 11 -10.47 5.60 2.20
C SER A 11 -10.66 7.10 2.43
N ASP A 12 -11.83 7.53 2.90
CA ASP A 12 -12.10 8.94 3.13
C ASP A 12 -11.22 9.49 4.27
N LEU A 13 -11.02 8.69 5.31
CA LEU A 13 -10.11 9.02 6.40
C LEU A 13 -8.66 9.07 5.92
N ALA A 14 -8.23 8.12 5.07
CA ALA A 14 -6.89 8.09 4.47
C ALA A 14 -6.56 9.35 3.67
N PHE A 15 -7.54 9.89 2.92
CA PHE A 15 -7.36 11.16 2.19
C PHE A 15 -7.52 12.40 3.06
N SER A 16 -8.36 12.36 4.08
CA SER A 16 -8.72 13.55 4.87
C SER A 16 -7.83 13.80 6.07
N LEU A 17 -7.20 12.74 6.60
CA LEU A 17 -6.39 12.80 7.81
C LEU A 17 -4.95 12.38 7.52
N PRO A 18 -4.02 13.34 7.39
CA PRO A 18 -2.60 13.06 7.23
C PRO A 18 -2.06 12.13 8.32
N GLY A 19 -1.30 11.12 7.92
CA GLY A 19 -0.75 10.11 8.85
C GLY A 19 -1.72 8.97 9.19
N SER A 20 -2.99 9.03 8.78
CA SER A 20 -3.95 7.95 9.04
C SER A 20 -3.58 6.64 8.33
N SER A 21 -3.00 6.68 7.11
CA SER A 21 -2.50 5.46 6.44
C SER A 21 -1.51 4.69 7.29
N ALA A 22 -0.62 5.39 8.03
CA ALA A 22 0.33 4.76 8.94
C ALA A 22 -0.38 4.16 10.17
N LEU A 23 -1.39 4.85 10.70
CA LEU A 23 -2.18 4.32 11.79
C LEU A 23 -2.99 3.07 11.37
N PHE A 24 -3.62 3.11 10.19
CA PHE A 24 -4.34 1.95 9.65
C PHE A 24 -3.42 0.77 9.43
N HIS A 25 -2.21 1.03 8.95
CA HIS A 25 -1.16 0.05 8.84
C HIS A 25 -0.82 -0.60 10.18
N ASP A 26 -0.59 0.20 11.24
CA ASP A 26 -0.30 -0.31 12.59
C ASP A 26 -1.44 -1.19 13.14
N TYR A 27 -2.69 -0.86 12.81
CA TYR A 27 -3.88 -1.64 13.16
C TYR A 27 -4.23 -2.75 12.15
N LYS A 28 -3.42 -2.95 11.10
CA LYS A 28 -3.66 -3.93 10.03
C LYS A 28 -5.01 -3.77 9.32
N LEU A 29 -5.49 -2.53 9.22
CA LEU A 29 -6.73 -2.17 8.51
C LEU A 29 -6.43 -1.94 7.03
N ASP A 30 -7.14 -2.68 6.17
CA ASP A 30 -6.98 -2.62 4.72
C ASP A 30 -7.70 -1.40 4.12
N PHE A 31 -7.01 -0.25 4.13
CA PHE A 31 -7.51 0.99 3.56
C PHE A 31 -7.30 1.11 2.04
N CYS A 32 -6.50 0.22 1.43
CA CYS A 32 -6.11 0.30 0.03
C CYS A 32 -7.04 -0.53 -0.88
N CYS A 33 -7.32 -1.79 -0.54
CA CYS A 33 -8.25 -2.65 -1.30
C CYS A 33 -9.66 -2.61 -0.72
N ALA A 34 -9.80 -2.60 0.62
CA ALA A 34 -11.10 -2.57 1.31
C ALA A 34 -11.51 -1.16 1.77
N GLY A 35 -10.98 -0.11 1.13
CA GLY A 35 -11.12 1.28 1.56
C GLY A 35 -12.56 1.82 1.68
N GLN A 36 -13.54 1.21 1.02
CA GLN A 36 -14.95 1.62 1.08
C GLN A 36 -15.68 1.19 2.36
N ARG A 37 -15.06 0.35 3.19
CA ARG A 37 -15.63 -0.06 4.47
C ARG A 37 -15.46 1.05 5.50
N SER A 38 -16.43 1.18 6.41
CA SER A 38 -16.31 2.11 7.53
C SER A 38 -15.21 1.66 8.51
N LEU A 39 -14.63 2.62 9.24
CA LEU A 39 -13.70 2.31 10.33
C LEU A 39 -14.34 1.36 11.36
N GLY A 40 -15.62 1.55 11.67
CA GLY A 40 -16.38 0.71 12.60
C GLY A 40 -16.49 -0.74 12.12
N GLU A 41 -16.88 -0.96 10.87
CA GLU A 41 -16.97 -2.31 10.28
C GLU A 41 -15.59 -2.99 10.23
N ALA A 42 -14.56 -2.26 9.78
CA ALA A 42 -13.20 -2.78 9.64
C ALA A 42 -12.59 -3.17 11.00
N ALA A 43 -12.75 -2.32 12.01
CA ALA A 43 -12.28 -2.59 13.37
C ALA A 43 -13.04 -3.77 14.00
N SER A 44 -14.37 -3.83 13.84
CA SER A 44 -15.19 -4.90 14.44
C SER A 44 -14.83 -6.29 13.92
N GLU A 45 -14.52 -6.44 12.64
CA GLU A 45 -14.13 -7.74 12.07
C GLU A 45 -12.79 -8.25 12.62
N GLN A 46 -11.90 -7.35 13.04
CA GLN A 46 -10.62 -7.69 13.65
C GLN A 46 -10.66 -7.69 15.18
N GLY A 47 -11.82 -7.45 15.80
CA GLY A 47 -11.96 -7.37 17.26
C GLY A 47 -11.27 -6.14 17.88
N LEU A 48 -11.08 -5.08 17.10
CA LEU A 48 -10.47 -3.82 17.53
C LEU A 48 -11.52 -2.83 18.06
N ASP A 49 -11.10 -1.89 18.91
CA ASP A 49 -11.95 -0.81 19.40
C ASP A 49 -11.92 0.38 18.42
N ALA A 50 -12.97 0.50 17.59
CA ALA A 50 -13.11 1.58 16.62
C ALA A 50 -13.08 2.98 17.25
N GLN A 51 -13.59 3.15 18.48
CA GLN A 51 -13.60 4.45 19.16
C GLN A 51 -12.21 4.85 19.63
N ARG A 52 -11.40 3.88 20.06
CA ARG A 52 -9.98 4.12 20.35
C ARG A 52 -9.22 4.57 19.11
N ILE A 53 -9.39 3.87 17.98
CA ILE A 53 -8.72 4.24 16.73
C ILE A 53 -9.17 5.62 16.27
N ALA A 54 -10.47 5.93 16.37
CA ALA A 54 -11.01 7.26 16.08
C ALA A 54 -10.38 8.36 16.94
N ALA A 55 -10.17 8.11 18.24
CA ALA A 55 -9.50 9.06 19.12
C ALA A 55 -8.02 9.28 18.74
N GLU A 56 -7.30 8.22 18.36
CA GLU A 56 -5.92 8.31 17.88
C GLU A 56 -5.84 9.09 16.55
N LEU A 57 -6.77 8.86 15.62
CA LEU A 57 -6.90 9.64 14.37
C LEU A 57 -7.13 11.12 14.64
N GLN A 58 -7.98 11.47 15.60
CA GLN A 58 -8.23 12.87 15.98
C GLN A 58 -7.01 13.56 16.62
N SER A 59 -6.09 12.78 17.18
CA SER A 59 -4.86 13.28 17.79
C SER A 59 -3.71 13.47 16.80
N LEU A 60 -3.89 13.03 15.55
CA LEU A 60 -2.88 13.20 14.51
C LEU A 60 -2.63 14.69 14.24
N PRO A 61 -1.36 15.10 14.04
CA PRO A 61 -1.05 16.49 13.76
C PRO A 61 -1.71 16.93 12.43
N PRO A 62 -2.19 18.17 12.33
CA PRO A 62 -2.66 18.71 11.06
C PRO A 62 -1.51 18.69 10.04
N ALA A 63 -1.78 18.35 8.77
CA ALA A 63 -0.77 18.48 7.73
C ALA A 63 -0.38 19.95 7.55
N ASN A 64 0.93 20.18 7.40
CA ASN A 64 1.41 21.28 6.60
C ASN A 64 1.79 20.72 5.22
N ASP A 65 1.29 21.37 4.15
CA ASP A 65 1.77 21.26 2.78
C ASP A 65 1.71 19.89 2.07
N GLN A 66 0.70 19.04 2.33
CA GLN A 66 0.42 17.88 1.48
C GLN A 66 -0.54 18.22 0.33
N THR A 67 -0.21 17.76 -0.88
CA THR A 67 -1.09 17.84 -2.06
C THR A 67 -2.36 17.01 -1.81
N ASP A 68 -3.52 17.66 -1.90
CA ASP A 68 -4.79 16.95 -1.93
C ASP A 68 -5.04 16.39 -3.34
N TRP A 69 -4.72 15.11 -3.54
CA TRP A 69 -4.87 14.44 -4.83
C TRP A 69 -6.31 14.43 -5.36
N ARG A 70 -7.32 14.60 -4.49
CA ARG A 70 -8.73 14.71 -4.90
C ARG A 70 -9.00 15.94 -5.76
N LEU A 71 -8.14 16.95 -5.68
CA LEU A 71 -8.26 18.20 -6.42
C LEU A 71 -7.35 18.26 -7.66
N THR A 72 -6.78 17.13 -8.07
CA THR A 72 -5.86 17.04 -9.21
C THR A 72 -6.49 16.38 -10.43
N SER A 73 -5.96 16.66 -11.62
CA SER A 73 -6.34 15.93 -12.84
C SER A 73 -5.80 14.50 -12.85
N ASN A 74 -6.41 13.63 -13.67
CA ASN A 74 -5.89 12.29 -13.90
C ASN A 74 -4.43 12.32 -14.38
N ASP A 75 -4.06 13.27 -15.24
CA ASP A 75 -2.69 13.40 -15.74
C ASP A 75 -1.70 13.62 -14.58
N GLN A 76 -2.02 14.55 -13.67
CA GLN A 76 -1.18 14.85 -12.50
C GLN A 76 -1.08 13.67 -11.54
N LEU A 77 -2.19 12.99 -11.26
CA LEU A 77 -2.20 11.83 -10.38
C LEU A 77 -1.43 10.65 -11.01
N ILE A 78 -1.61 10.39 -12.30
CA ILE A 78 -0.86 9.35 -13.01
C ILE A 78 0.63 9.68 -13.04
N ASP A 79 1.02 10.91 -13.37
CA ASP A 79 2.44 11.32 -13.33
C ASP A 79 3.05 11.10 -11.94
N HIS A 80 2.29 11.41 -10.89
CA HIS A 80 2.72 11.13 -9.51
C HIS A 80 2.87 9.64 -9.26
N ILE A 81 1.91 8.81 -9.67
CA ILE A 81 1.96 7.36 -9.48
C ILE A 81 3.20 6.76 -10.15
N LEU A 82 3.46 7.17 -11.39
CA LEU A 82 4.59 6.71 -12.17
C LEU A 82 5.94 7.07 -11.53
N GLU A 83 6.11 8.33 -11.12
CA GLU A 83 7.39 8.81 -10.59
C GLU A 83 7.61 8.41 -9.13
N ARG A 84 6.58 8.51 -8.28
CA ARG A 84 6.72 8.25 -6.84
C ARG A 84 6.60 6.78 -6.48
N TYR A 85 5.82 5.98 -7.19
CA TYR A 85 5.60 4.58 -6.82
C TYR A 85 6.20 3.63 -7.85
N HIS A 86 5.80 3.66 -9.12
CA HIS A 86 6.26 2.65 -10.08
C HIS A 86 7.78 2.63 -10.24
N LYS A 87 8.38 3.81 -10.46
CA LYS A 87 9.83 3.95 -10.53
C LYS A 87 10.53 3.53 -9.24
N VAL A 88 9.96 3.88 -8.09
CA VAL A 88 10.53 3.56 -6.77
C VAL A 88 10.46 2.06 -6.48
N HIS A 89 9.37 1.37 -6.82
CA HIS A 89 9.24 -0.08 -6.69
C HIS A 89 10.27 -0.83 -7.55
N ARG A 90 10.53 -0.32 -8.77
CA ARG A 90 11.59 -0.81 -9.66
C ARG A 90 13.00 -0.61 -9.10
N GLU A 91 13.20 0.24 -8.10
CA GLU A 91 14.47 0.41 -7.39
C GLU A 91 14.51 -0.39 -6.08
N GLN A 92 13.41 -0.39 -5.32
CA GLN A 92 13.27 -1.04 -4.02
C GLN A 92 13.46 -2.55 -4.13
N LEU A 93 12.70 -3.24 -4.98
CA LEU A 93 12.73 -4.70 -5.06
C LEU A 93 14.11 -5.25 -5.47
N PRO A 94 14.78 -4.75 -6.54
CA PRO A 94 16.15 -5.14 -6.85
C PRO A 94 17.16 -4.87 -5.73
N ALA A 95 16.94 -3.84 -4.90
CA ALA A 95 17.82 -3.53 -3.78
C ALA A 95 17.58 -4.47 -2.57
N LEU A 96 16.34 -4.91 -2.35
CA LEU A 96 15.92 -5.76 -1.24
C LEU A 96 16.25 -7.24 -1.45
N ILE A 97 16.09 -7.76 -2.67
CA ILE A 97 16.37 -9.16 -3.02
C ILE A 97 17.78 -9.62 -2.61
N PRO A 98 18.89 -8.92 -2.94
CA PRO A 98 20.23 -9.35 -2.54
C PRO A 98 20.48 -9.20 -1.02
N LEU A 99 19.74 -8.35 -0.32
CA LEU A 99 19.78 -8.28 1.14
C LEU A 99 19.08 -9.48 1.76
N ALA A 100 17.91 -9.87 1.24
CA ALA A 100 17.20 -11.08 1.66
C ALA A 100 18.07 -12.32 1.44
N GLU A 101 18.70 -12.46 0.27
CA GLU A 101 19.58 -13.60 -0.04
C GLU A 101 20.75 -13.69 0.94
N ARG A 102 21.35 -12.54 1.28
CA ARG A 102 22.43 -12.49 2.26
C ARG A 102 21.94 -12.90 3.65
N VAL A 103 20.80 -12.38 4.10
CA VAL A 103 20.25 -12.70 5.42
C VAL A 103 19.92 -14.19 5.50
N GLU A 104 19.22 -14.74 4.52
CA GLU A 104 18.90 -16.17 4.48
C GLU A 104 20.14 -17.05 4.47
N LYS A 105 21.15 -16.71 3.66
CA LYS A 105 22.39 -17.48 3.58
C LYS A 105 23.22 -17.42 4.87
N THR A 106 23.42 -16.22 5.42
CA THR A 106 24.25 -16.02 6.61
C THR A 106 23.58 -16.57 7.86
N HIS A 107 22.26 -16.50 7.94
CA HIS A 107 21.48 -16.90 9.11
C HIS A 107 20.69 -18.20 8.89
N ALA A 108 21.06 -19.04 7.92
CA ALA A 108 20.32 -20.27 7.58
C ALA A 108 20.05 -21.22 8.77
N ALA A 109 20.94 -21.24 9.77
CA ALA A 109 20.79 -22.05 10.98
C ALA A 109 20.08 -21.32 12.14
N HIS A 110 19.75 -20.03 11.96
CA HIS A 110 19.03 -19.24 12.96
C HIS A 110 17.55 -19.61 12.96
N PRO A 111 16.90 -19.85 14.12
CA PRO A 111 15.51 -20.29 14.18
C PRO A 111 14.51 -19.29 13.58
N GLN A 112 14.83 -17.99 13.62
CA GLN A 112 14.00 -16.93 13.03
C GLN A 112 14.45 -16.53 11.61
N CYS A 113 15.29 -17.33 10.95
CA CYS A 113 15.69 -17.04 9.57
C CYS A 113 14.45 -16.93 8.67
N PRO A 114 14.31 -15.86 7.85
CA PRO A 114 13.15 -15.67 6.98
C PRO A 114 13.30 -16.52 5.70
N ALA A 115 13.37 -17.83 5.88
CA ALA A 115 13.63 -18.79 4.81
C ALA A 115 12.53 -18.71 3.74
N GLY A 116 12.92 -18.52 2.49
CA GLY A 116 12.01 -18.34 1.35
C GLY A 116 11.71 -16.89 0.98
N LEU A 117 12.11 -15.90 1.78
CA LEU A 117 11.87 -14.49 1.53
C LEU A 117 12.43 -14.01 0.17
N THR A 118 13.62 -14.46 -0.21
CA THR A 118 14.27 -14.12 -1.48
C THR A 118 13.43 -14.60 -2.67
N ALA A 119 12.90 -15.82 -2.59
CA ALA A 119 12.05 -16.36 -3.65
C ALA A 119 10.72 -15.60 -3.73
N HIS A 120 10.15 -15.27 -2.57
CA HIS A 120 8.93 -14.46 -2.47
C HIS A 120 9.10 -13.07 -3.09
N LEU A 121 10.18 -12.35 -2.75
CA LEU A 121 10.46 -11.01 -3.29
C LEU A 121 10.70 -11.03 -4.80
N LYS A 122 11.35 -12.07 -5.34
CA LYS A 122 11.50 -12.24 -6.80
C LYS A 122 10.16 -12.42 -7.49
N LYS A 123 9.28 -13.23 -6.92
CA LYS A 123 7.92 -13.43 -7.43
C LYS A 123 7.13 -12.10 -7.39
N MET A 124 7.14 -11.41 -6.25
CA MET A 124 6.50 -10.10 -6.11
C MET A 124 7.03 -9.10 -7.14
N GLN A 125 8.34 -9.10 -7.41
CA GLN A 125 8.94 -8.23 -8.42
C GLN A 125 8.42 -8.50 -9.82
N GLU A 126 8.36 -9.77 -10.23
CA GLU A 126 7.84 -10.15 -11.55
C GLU A 126 6.37 -9.78 -11.70
N GLU A 127 5.54 -10.09 -10.69
CA GLU A 127 4.11 -9.81 -10.70
C GLU A 127 3.83 -8.30 -10.74
N LEU A 128 4.50 -7.52 -9.89
CA LEU A 128 4.33 -6.08 -9.82
C LEU A 128 4.83 -5.39 -11.11
N GLU A 129 5.94 -5.85 -11.71
CA GLU A 129 6.41 -5.29 -12.98
C GLU A 129 5.39 -5.53 -14.11
N TRP A 130 4.85 -6.74 -14.20
CA TRP A 130 3.82 -7.05 -15.21
C TRP A 130 2.55 -6.24 -15.00
N HIS A 131 2.13 -6.07 -13.74
CA HIS A 131 1.01 -5.23 -13.35
C HIS A 131 1.21 -3.78 -13.82
N MET A 132 2.29 -3.14 -13.36
CA MET A 132 2.64 -1.75 -13.70
C MET A 132 2.78 -1.54 -15.21
N CYS A 133 3.32 -2.52 -15.96
CA CYS A 133 3.41 -2.46 -17.42
C CYS A 133 2.05 -2.35 -18.11
N LYS A 134 1.03 -3.08 -17.62
CA LYS A 134 -0.33 -3.01 -18.19
C LYS A 134 -0.98 -1.66 -17.92
N GLU A 135 -0.74 -1.11 -16.74
CA GLU A 135 -1.22 0.22 -16.40
C GLU A 135 -0.58 1.27 -17.29
N GLU A 136 0.75 1.29 -17.34
CA GLU A 136 1.56 2.24 -18.12
C GLU A 136 1.26 2.18 -19.63
N SER A 137 1.10 0.97 -20.17
CA SER A 137 0.98 0.78 -21.62
C SER A 137 -0.46 0.85 -22.12
N VAL A 138 -1.46 0.65 -21.26
CA VAL A 138 -2.87 0.52 -21.67
C VAL A 138 -3.80 1.38 -20.83
N LEU A 139 -3.92 1.09 -19.54
CA LEU A 139 -4.98 1.69 -18.71
C LEU A 139 -4.76 3.20 -18.51
N PHE A 140 -3.56 3.61 -18.10
CA PHE A 140 -3.25 5.03 -17.89
C PHE A 140 -3.40 5.85 -19.17
N PRO A 141 -2.89 5.43 -20.36
CA PRO A 141 -3.19 6.13 -21.61
C PRO A 141 -4.68 6.34 -21.87
N TRP A 142 -5.53 5.35 -21.60
CA TRP A 142 -6.99 5.48 -21.76
C TRP A 142 -7.60 6.47 -20.76
N LEU A 143 -7.16 6.45 -19.51
CA LEU A 143 -7.62 7.39 -18.49
C LEU A 143 -7.19 8.84 -18.79
N ARG A 144 -5.98 9.04 -19.34
CA ARG A 144 -5.51 10.36 -19.83
C ARG A 144 -6.30 10.88 -21.01
N GLN A 145 -6.74 10.00 -21.90
CA GLN A 145 -7.60 10.35 -23.02
C GLN A 145 -9.05 10.69 -22.59
N GLY A 146 -9.37 10.56 -21.30
CA GLY A 146 -10.71 10.83 -20.78
C GLY A 146 -11.74 9.80 -21.20
N ILE A 147 -11.31 8.56 -21.51
CA ILE A 147 -12.26 7.47 -21.79
C ILE A 147 -13.12 7.26 -20.55
N PRO A 148 -14.47 7.27 -20.67
CA PRO A 148 -15.35 7.09 -19.52
C PRO A 148 -15.06 5.79 -18.78
N LEU A 149 -15.07 5.84 -17.44
CA LEU A 149 -14.81 4.66 -16.59
C LEU A 149 -15.73 3.47 -16.90
N THR A 150 -16.96 3.74 -17.35
CA THR A 150 -17.92 2.73 -17.80
C THR A 150 -17.42 1.87 -18.96
N HIS A 151 -16.47 2.37 -19.76
CA HIS A 151 -15.87 1.64 -20.88
C HIS A 151 -14.57 0.90 -20.51
N VAL A 152 -13.98 1.19 -19.34
CA VAL A 152 -12.73 0.57 -18.86
C VAL A 152 -12.92 -0.26 -17.58
N GLN A 153 -14.17 -0.60 -17.23
CA GLN A 153 -14.50 -1.40 -16.04
C GLN A 153 -13.83 -2.78 -16.05
N GLY A 154 -13.74 -3.43 -17.21
CA GLY A 154 -13.06 -4.73 -17.35
C GLY A 154 -11.58 -4.65 -16.97
N PRO A 155 -10.78 -3.80 -17.64
CA PRO A 155 -9.39 -3.53 -17.26
C PRO A 155 -9.20 -3.14 -15.79
N ILE A 156 -10.01 -2.21 -15.25
CA ILE A 156 -9.94 -1.82 -13.84
C ILE A 156 -10.22 -3.00 -12.91
N GLY A 157 -11.18 -3.86 -13.26
CA GLY A 157 -11.48 -5.09 -12.52
C GLY A 157 -10.29 -6.04 -12.44
N VAL A 158 -9.51 -6.16 -13.52
CA VAL A 158 -8.27 -6.95 -13.53
C VAL A 158 -7.21 -6.31 -12.63
N MET A 159 -7.00 -4.99 -12.70
CA MET A 159 -6.02 -4.31 -11.82
C MET A 159 -6.39 -4.46 -10.35
N ARG A 160 -7.66 -4.31 -9.99
CA ARG A 160 -8.14 -4.53 -8.61
C ARG A 160 -7.94 -5.96 -8.12
N HIS A 161 -8.15 -6.96 -8.99
CA HIS A 161 -7.87 -8.34 -8.64
C HIS A 161 -6.39 -8.55 -8.34
N GLU A 162 -5.51 -7.98 -9.16
CA GLU A 162 -4.05 -8.05 -8.96
C GLU A 162 -3.61 -7.26 -7.71
N HIS A 163 -4.29 -6.17 -7.36
CA HIS A 163 -4.09 -5.47 -6.09
C HIS A 163 -4.41 -6.38 -4.90
N ASP A 164 -5.49 -7.17 -4.96
CA ASP A 164 -5.80 -8.15 -3.92
C ASP A 164 -4.71 -9.24 -3.81
N GLU A 165 -4.13 -9.67 -4.93
CA GLU A 165 -2.99 -10.61 -4.96
C GLU A 165 -1.72 -9.99 -4.37
N HIS A 166 -1.46 -8.70 -4.62
CA HIS A 166 -0.36 -7.96 -4.00
C HIS A 166 -0.56 -7.78 -2.50
N SER A 167 -1.77 -7.51 -2.03
CA SER A 167 -2.11 -7.48 -0.60
C SER A 167 -1.87 -8.84 0.07
N GLN A 168 -2.24 -9.95 -0.59
CA GLN A 168 -1.93 -11.31 -0.11
C GLN A 168 -0.41 -11.57 -0.07
N SER A 169 0.33 -11.05 -1.05
CA SER A 169 1.78 -11.16 -1.09
C SER A 169 2.45 -10.38 0.05
N LEU A 170 1.93 -9.21 0.42
CA LEU A 170 2.38 -8.47 1.61
C LEU A 170 2.08 -9.21 2.92
N ALA A 171 0.92 -9.89 3.02
CA ALA A 171 0.59 -10.72 4.17
C ALA A 171 1.57 -11.91 4.31
N ALA A 172 1.86 -12.62 3.20
CA ALA A 172 2.84 -13.70 3.20
C ALA A 172 4.26 -13.20 3.55
N LEU A 173 4.63 -11.98 3.13
CA LEU A 173 5.87 -11.34 3.52
C LEU A 173 5.92 -11.10 5.04
N ALA A 174 4.83 -10.60 5.63
CA ALA A 174 4.73 -10.42 7.07
C ALA A 174 4.88 -11.76 7.81
N ASP A 175 4.23 -12.83 7.34
CA ASP A 175 4.35 -14.17 7.95
C ASP A 175 5.78 -14.70 7.90
N LEU A 176 6.48 -14.54 6.77
CA LEU A 176 7.87 -14.96 6.60
C LEU A 176 8.86 -14.19 7.49
N THR A 177 8.46 -13.03 8.00
CA THR A 177 9.34 -12.09 8.70
C THR A 177 8.94 -11.81 10.13
N ASP A 178 7.96 -12.57 10.67
CA ASP A 178 7.37 -12.31 11.99
C ASP A 178 6.91 -10.84 12.11
N ASP A 179 6.16 -10.40 11.10
CA ASP A 179 5.69 -9.02 10.92
C ASP A 179 6.82 -7.99 10.95
N LEU A 180 7.92 -8.29 10.23
CA LEU A 180 9.13 -7.48 10.19
C LEU A 180 9.77 -7.24 11.58
N THR A 181 9.59 -8.19 12.50
CA THR A 181 10.23 -8.14 13.82
C THR A 181 11.65 -8.70 13.73
N VAL A 182 12.65 -7.82 13.88
CA VAL A 182 14.05 -8.24 13.88
C VAL A 182 14.39 -8.98 15.20
N PRO A 183 15.05 -10.14 15.15
CA PRO A 183 15.58 -10.81 16.34
C PRO A 183 16.49 -9.91 17.18
N ALA A 184 16.54 -10.14 18.50
CA ALA A 184 17.38 -9.34 19.41
C ALA A 184 18.87 -9.36 19.01
N ASP A 185 19.35 -10.49 18.51
CA ASP A 185 20.71 -10.72 18.00
C ASP A 185 20.83 -10.50 16.48
N GLY A 186 19.79 -9.98 15.83
CA GLY A 186 19.77 -9.69 14.40
C GLY A 186 20.90 -8.73 13.99
N CYS A 187 21.54 -9.02 12.86
CA CYS A 187 22.64 -8.19 12.36
C CYS A 187 22.12 -6.90 11.69
N ASN A 188 23.03 -5.95 11.42
CA ASN A 188 22.66 -4.69 10.74
C ASN A 188 22.11 -4.90 9.33
N SER A 189 22.54 -5.95 8.60
CA SER A 189 21.97 -6.26 7.28
C SER A 189 20.51 -6.70 7.38
N TRP A 190 20.16 -7.43 8.44
CA TRP A 190 18.79 -7.87 8.71
C TRP A 190 17.90 -6.68 9.09
N ARG A 191 18.37 -5.80 10.00
CA ARG A 191 17.67 -4.55 10.34
C ARG A 191 17.43 -3.69 9.09
N ARG A 192 18.45 -3.54 8.25
CA ARG A 192 18.34 -2.77 7.00
C ARG A 192 17.35 -3.40 6.02
N LEU A 193 17.36 -4.73 5.88
CA LEU A 193 16.38 -5.44 5.05
C LEU A 193 14.97 -5.15 5.55
N TYR A 194 14.67 -5.36 6.83
CA TYR A 194 13.31 -5.20 7.36
C TYR A 194 12.84 -3.75 7.32
N SER A 195 13.73 -2.78 7.56
CA SER A 195 13.40 -1.36 7.37
C SER A 195 13.03 -1.04 5.92
N GLY A 196 13.71 -1.64 4.94
CA GLY A 196 13.39 -1.41 3.53
C GLY A 196 12.16 -2.19 3.05
N LEU A 197 11.89 -3.37 3.61
CA LEU A 197 10.64 -4.10 3.39
C LEU A 197 9.45 -3.32 3.95
N GLU A 198 9.62 -2.66 5.10
CA GLU A 198 8.59 -1.81 5.69
C GLU A 198 8.31 -0.59 4.80
N GLU A 199 9.34 0.02 4.22
CA GLU A 199 9.17 1.10 3.25
C GLU A 199 8.43 0.63 1.99
N LEU A 200 8.82 -0.53 1.42
CA LEU A 200 8.13 -1.15 0.29
C LEU A 200 6.64 -1.40 0.61
N ARG A 201 6.36 -1.97 1.79
CA ARG A 201 5.00 -2.29 2.25
C ARG A 201 4.12 -1.04 2.32
N ARG A 202 4.60 0.02 2.96
CA ARG A 202 3.86 1.29 3.06
C ARG A 202 3.67 1.95 1.69
N ASP A 203 4.71 1.99 0.87
CA ASP A 203 4.65 2.60 -0.46
C ASP A 203 3.64 1.87 -1.35
N LEU A 204 3.66 0.54 -1.38
CA LEU A 204 2.74 -0.26 -2.20
C LEU A 204 1.28 -0.12 -1.73
N MET A 205 1.03 -0.08 -0.42
CA MET A 205 -0.31 0.17 0.10
C MET A 205 -0.82 1.57 -0.26
N GLN A 206 0.03 2.60 -0.18
CA GLN A 206 -0.34 3.96 -0.54
C GLN A 206 -0.55 4.14 -2.05
N HIS A 207 0.27 3.47 -2.87
CA HIS A 207 0.10 3.36 -4.32
C HIS A 207 -1.27 2.78 -4.66
N ILE A 208 -1.56 1.56 -4.21
CA ILE A 208 -2.83 0.88 -4.48
C ILE A 208 -4.03 1.70 -3.98
N HIS A 209 -3.88 2.37 -2.83
CA HIS A 209 -4.94 3.24 -2.30
C HIS A 209 -5.29 4.39 -3.25
N LEU A 210 -4.28 5.07 -3.83
CA LEU A 210 -4.49 6.16 -4.80
C LEU A 210 -5.18 5.64 -6.07
N GLU A 211 -4.85 4.44 -6.51
CA GLU A 211 -5.50 3.86 -7.69
C GLU A 211 -6.92 3.43 -7.39
N ASN A 212 -7.10 2.56 -6.41
CA ASN A 212 -8.39 1.94 -6.11
C ASN A 212 -9.46 2.94 -5.69
N ASN A 213 -9.07 3.90 -4.83
CA ASN A 213 -10.00 4.76 -4.13
C ASN A 213 -10.05 6.18 -4.68
N LEU A 214 -9.23 6.49 -5.69
CA LEU A 214 -9.26 7.80 -6.32
C LEU A 214 -9.28 7.69 -7.85
N LEU A 215 -8.20 7.22 -8.47
CA LEU A 215 -8.07 7.19 -9.93
C LEU A 215 -9.15 6.31 -10.60
N PHE A 216 -9.37 5.10 -10.08
CA PHE A 216 -10.31 4.13 -10.65
C PHE A 216 -11.78 4.42 -10.31
N LEU A 217 -12.02 5.31 -9.35
CA LEU A 217 -13.36 5.85 -9.08
C LEU A 217 -13.64 7.14 -9.87
N GLY A 218 -12.60 7.74 -10.46
CA GLY A 218 -12.69 9.07 -11.04
C GLY A 218 -13.07 10.10 -9.98
N ALA A 219 -12.63 9.91 -8.74
CA ALA A 219 -12.98 10.76 -7.61
C ALA A 219 -12.04 11.98 -7.48
N ASN A 220 -11.05 12.11 -8.37
CA ASN A 220 -10.19 13.28 -8.49
C ASN A 220 -10.65 14.18 -9.65
N HIS A 221 -10.96 15.44 -9.34
CA HIS A 221 -11.35 16.42 -10.35
C HIS A 221 -10.75 17.79 -9.99
N PRO A 222 -10.06 18.47 -10.92
CA PRO A 222 -9.69 19.86 -10.73
C PRO A 222 -10.97 20.71 -10.70
N ALA A 223 -11.02 21.67 -9.77
CA ALA A 223 -12.12 22.62 -9.65
C ALA A 223 -12.28 23.52 -10.89
#